data_AF-A0A4R9B0J3-F1
#
_entry.id   AF-A0A4R9B0J3-F1
#
_cell.length_a   1.000
_cell.length_b   1.000
_cell.length_c   1.000
_cell.angle_alpha   90.00
_cell.angle_beta   90.00
_cell.angle_gamma   90.00
#
_symmetry.space_group_name_H-M   'P 1'
#
loop_
_entity.id
_entity.type
_entity.pdbx_description
1 polymer ?
#
loop_
_entity_poly.entity_id
_entity_poly.type
_entity_poly.pdbx_seq_one_letter_code
_entity_poly.pdbx_strand_id
1 'polypeptide(L)' 'MRVPPGNRLERLKGDQAGQHSIRVNDKWRICFVWTDAGPEEVEVIEYH' A
#
# COMPACT_ATOMS: atom_id res chain seq x y z
N MET A 1 20.24 18.55 -11.56
CA MET A 1 19.68 17.25 -11.97
C MET A 1 18.46 16.95 -11.11
N ARG A 2 17.25 16.92 -11.70
CA ARG A 2 16.01 16.56 -11.00
C ARG A 2 15.86 15.05 -11.08
N VAL A 3 16.08 14.35 -9.96
CA VAL A 3 15.69 12.95 -9.80
C VAL A 3 14.16 12.96 -9.59
N PRO A 4 13.35 12.28 -10.41
CA PRO A 4 11.92 12.18 -10.16
C PRO A 4 11.71 11.47 -8.82
N PRO A 5 10.77 11.91 -7.96
CA PRO A 5 10.57 11.31 -6.65
C PRO A 5 10.15 9.85 -6.86
N GLY A 6 11.11 8.94 -6.69
CA GLY A 6 10.90 7.52 -6.83
C GLY A 6 9.80 7.07 -5.88
N ASN A 7 8.92 6.21 -6.38
CA ASN A 7 7.93 5.48 -5.60
C ASN A 7 8.57 4.99 -4.29
N ARG A 8 8.21 5.61 -3.17
CA ARG A 8 8.50 5.11 -1.82
C ARG A 8 7.56 3.96 -1.52
N LEU A 9 7.86 2.80 -2.10
CA LEU A 9 7.36 1.51 -1.62
C LEU A 9 8.08 1.22 -0.30
N GLU A 10 7.55 1.74 0.80
CA GLU A 10 7.98 1.37 2.14
C GLU A 10 7.38 0.00 2.47
N ARG A 11 8.24 -1.02 2.57
CA ARG A 11 7.86 -2.30 3.20
C ARG A 11 7.64 -2.04 4.68
N LEU A 12 6.40 -2.17 5.13
CA LEU A 12 6.08 -2.24 6.56
C LEU A 12 6.81 -3.46 7.15
N LYS A 13 7.84 -3.21 7.96
CA LYS A 13 8.55 -4.24 8.74
C LYS A 13 7.81 -4.37 10.08
N GLY A 14 7.20 -5.53 10.30
CA GLY A 14 6.58 -5.92 11.58
C GLY A 14 5.27 -6.65 11.34
N ASP A 15 5.25 -7.97 11.55
CA ASP A 15 4.11 -8.91 11.54
C ASP A 15 3.10 -8.93 10.37
N GLN A 16 3.15 -7.98 9.44
CA GLN A 16 2.30 -7.95 8.23
C GLN A 16 3.08 -8.37 6.99
N ALA A 17 3.75 -9.52 7.03
CA ALA A 17 4.41 -10.10 5.87
C ALA A 17 3.34 -10.53 4.83
N GLY A 18 2.84 -9.57 4.05
CA GLY A 18 1.81 -9.80 3.02
C GLY A 18 0.88 -8.60 2.79
N GLN A 19 0.71 -7.72 3.78
CA GLN A 19 -0.22 -6.59 3.67
C GLN A 19 0.45 -5.39 3.00
N HIS A 20 -0.18 -4.90 1.95
CA HIS A 20 0.26 -3.80 1.10
C HIS A 20 -0.79 -2.69 1.15
N SER A 21 -0.38 -1.45 0.91
CA SER A 21 -1.32 -0.34 0.75
C SER A 21 -0.99 0.56 -0.42
N ILE A 22 -2.03 1.06 -1.10
CA ILE A 22 -1.93 2.06 -2.16
C ILE A 22 -2.68 3.31 -1.71
N ARG A 23 -2.00 4.45 -1.79
CA ARG A 23 -2.62 5.76 -1.55
C ARG A 23 -3.32 6.23 -2.81
N VAL A 24 -4.63 6.48 -2.72
CA VAL A 24 -5.45 6.98 -3.84
C VAL A 24 -5.44 8.50 -3.87
N ASN A 25 -5.54 9.15 -2.72
CA ASN A 25 -5.43 10.60 -2.56
C ASN A 25 -5.14 10.96 -1.09
N ASP A 26 -5.37 12.20 -0.69
CA ASP A 26 -5.11 12.67 0.68
C ASP A 26 -6.06 12.08 1.73
N LYS A 27 -7.17 11.49 1.30
CA LYS A 27 -8.20 10.95 2.19
C LYS A 27 -8.34 9.45 2.11
N TRP A 28 -7.88 8.80 1.04
CA TRP A 28 -8.22 7.40 0.79
C TRP A 28 -6.98 6.53 0.61
N ARG A 29 -6.99 5.36 1.28
CA ARG A 29 -6.02 4.28 1.11
C ARG A 29 -6.74 2.96 0.86
N ILE A 30 -6.15 2.15 -0.01
CA ILE A 30 -6.56 0.78 -0.24
C ILE A 30 -5.53 -0.11 0.45
N CYS A 31 -5.95 -0.98 1.35
CA CYS A 31 -5.14 -2.02 1.98
C CYS A 31 -5.52 -3.37 1.37
N PHE A 32 -4.54 -4.23 1.12
CA PHE A 32 -4.77 -5.58 0.56
C PHE A 32 -3.63 -6.51 0.95
N VAL A 33 -3.89 -7.82 0.95
CA VAL A 33 -2.86 -8.85 1.07
C VAL A 33 -2.46 -9.33 -0.32
N TRP A 34 -1.16 -9.45 -0.60
CA TRP A 34 -0.69 -10.02 -1.85
C TRP A 34 -0.47 -11.52 -1.70
N THR A 35 -1.30 -12.33 -2.38
CA THR A 35 -1.17 -13.79 -2.45
C THR A 35 -0.68 -14.21 -3.83
N ASP A 36 -0.34 -15.49 -4.00
CA ASP A 36 0.03 -16.04 -5.31
C ASP A 36 -1.12 -15.97 -6.33
N ALA A 37 -2.37 -15.89 -5.86
CA ALA A 37 -3.55 -15.74 -6.72
C ALA A 37 -3.86 -14.28 -7.07
N GLY A 38 -3.31 -13.31 -6.33
CA GLY A 38 -3.53 -11.88 -6.55
C GLY A 38 -3.81 -11.11 -5.24
N PRO A 39 -4.40 -9.91 -5.33
CA PRO A 39 -4.79 -9.14 -4.15
C PRO A 39 -6.03 -9.74 -3.47
N GLU A 40 -5.90 -10.11 -2.20
CA GLU A 40 -6.97 -10.58 -1.32
C GLU A 40 -7.20 -9.60 -0.17
N GLU A 41 -8.32 -9.74 0.55
CA GLU A 41 -8.67 -8.89 1.71
C GLU A 41 -8.56 -7.38 1.39
N VAL A 42 -9.12 -6.96 0.26
CA VAL A 42 -9.07 -5.58 -0.20
C VAL A 42 -10.03 -4.71 0.63
N GLU A 43 -9.47 -3.76 1.38
CA GLU A 43 -10.20 -2.80 2.19
C GLU A 43 -9.92 -1.37 1.74
N VAL A 44 -10.96 -0.53 1.71
CA VAL A 44 -10.83 0.90 1.43
C VAL A 44 -11.03 1.66 2.74
N ILE A 45 -9.96 2.28 3.23
CA ILE A 45 -9.96 3.04 4.48
C ILE A 45 -9.81 4.53 4.19
N GLU A 46 -10.54 5.34 4.95
CA GLU A 46 -10.33 6.79 4.98
C GLU A 46 -9.20 7.11 5.96
N TYR A 47 -8.17 7.77 5.46
CA TYR A 47 -7.08 8.34 6.26
C TYR A 47 -7.47 9.76 6.65
N HIS A 48 -7.37 10.07 7.95
CA HIS A 48 -7.82 11.32 8.54
C HIS A 48 -6.68 12.33 8.75
#